data_AF-U2NMY0-F1
#
_entry.id   AF-U2NMY0-F1
#
_cell.length_a   1.000
_cell.length_b   1.000
_cell.length_c   1.000
_cell.angle_alpha   90.00
_cell.angle_beta   90.00
_cell.angle_gamma   90.00
#
_symmetry.space_group_name_H-M   'P 1'
#
loop_
_entity.id
_entity.type
_entity.pdbx_description
1 polymer ?
#
loop_
_entity_poly.entity_id
_entity_poly.type
_entity_poly.pdbx_seq_one_letter_code
_entity_poly.pdbx_strand_id
1 'polypeptide(L)'
;MTWKEEIFRAFLLAFGSLQIITNLSYLLKNEGIELARRQHQELPSDTSNTKMKIKVICMFLVGVMFFAVSLISYLLHDFYEEAIFTSLIIFSIYALVEALYYKYWKTTGFAIVTLILLLIYNVF
;
A
#
# COMPACT_ATOMS: atom_id res chain seq x y z
N MET A 1 -24.04 2.39 8.18
CA MET A 1 -22.70 2.78 7.71
C MET A 1 -22.35 4.15 8.26
N THR A 2 -21.23 4.29 8.96
CA THR A 2 -20.77 5.57 9.54
C THR A 2 -19.92 6.37 8.56
N TRP A 3 -19.75 7.68 8.81
CA TRP A 3 -18.86 8.51 7.98
C TRP A 3 -17.42 8.00 7.95
N LYS A 4 -16.93 7.47 9.08
CA LYS A 4 -15.61 6.83 9.18
C LYS A 4 -15.50 5.69 8.17
N GLU A 5 -16.46 4.76 8.19
CA GLU A 5 -16.49 3.58 7.33
C GLU A 5 -16.47 3.97 5.85
N GLU A 6 -17.29 4.97 5.48
CA GLU A 6 -17.30 5.52 4.12
C GLU A 6 -15.96 6.12 3.71
N ILE A 7 -15.33 6.91 4.59
CA ILE A 7 -14.03 7.53 4.34
C ILE A 7 -12.96 6.47 4.12
N PHE A 8 -12.87 5.45 4.99
CA PHE A 8 -11.87 4.40 4.87
C PHE A 8 -12.09 3.53 3.63
N ARG A 9 -13.35 3.17 3.35
CA ARG A 9 -13.70 2.40 2.15
C ARG A 9 -13.30 3.17 0.89
N ALA A 10 -13.66 4.45 0.80
CA ALA A 10 -13.31 5.34 -0.31
C ALA A 10 -11.78 5.48 -0.47
N PHE A 11 -11.10 5.77 0.65
CA PHE A 11 -9.66 5.95 0.69
C PHE A 11 -8.93 4.71 0.19
N LEU A 12 -9.27 3.52 0.70
CA LEU A 12 -8.63 2.28 0.30
C LEU A 12 -8.94 1.91 -1.16
N LEU A 13 -10.15 2.20 -1.64
CA LEU A 13 -10.48 2.00 -3.06
C LEU A 13 -9.61 2.90 -3.96
N ALA A 14 -9.53 4.19 -3.65
CA ALA A 14 -8.75 5.16 -4.41
C ALA A 14 -7.24 4.84 -4.34
N PHE A 15 -6.73 4.58 -3.13
CA PHE A 15 -5.33 4.24 -2.91
C PHE A 15 -4.97 2.91 -3.59
N GLY A 16 -5.82 1.89 -3.46
CA GLY A 16 -5.67 0.59 -4.13
C GLY A 16 -5.63 0.75 -5.65
N SER A 17 -6.56 1.53 -6.21
CA SER A 17 -6.59 1.83 -7.66
C SER A 17 -5.30 2.50 -8.12
N LEU A 18 -4.83 3.50 -7.39
CA LEU A 18 -3.60 4.21 -7.72
C LEU A 18 -2.40 3.25 -7.70
N GLN A 19 -2.27 2.43 -6.66
CA GLN A 19 -1.21 1.43 -6.55
C GLN A 19 -1.24 0.42 -7.70
N ILE A 20 -2.42 -0.07 -8.09
CA ILE A 20 -2.57 -0.99 -9.23
C ILE A 20 -2.07 -0.32 -10.50
N ILE A 21 -2.59 0.86 -10.82
CA ILE A 21 -2.29 1.57 -12.07
C ILE A 21 -0.81 1.92 -12.16
N THR A 22 -0.23 2.50 -11.10
CA THR A 22 1.18 2.93 -11.11
C THR A 22 2.12 1.74 -11.19
N ASN A 23 1.94 0.74 -10.32
CA ASN A 23 2.87 -0.40 -10.27
C ASN A 23 2.74 -1.30 -11.49
N LEU A 24 1.53 -1.48 -12.03
CA LEU A 24 1.36 -2.19 -13.31
C LEU A 24 2.05 -1.43 -14.45
N SER A 25 1.94 -0.10 -14.49
CA SER A 25 2.64 0.71 -15.48
C SER A 25 4.16 0.52 -15.41
N TYR A 26 4.73 0.42 -14.20
CA TYR A 26 6.15 0.16 -14.00
C TYR A 26 6.59 -1.24 -14.43
N LEU A 27 5.72 -2.24 -14.30
CA LEU A 27 6.04 -3.61 -14.73
C LEU A 27 5.99 -3.77 -16.24
N LEU A 28 5.19 -2.96 -16.94
CA LEU A 28 4.97 -3.07 -18.39
C LEU A 28 5.90 -2.16 -19.23
N LYS A 29 6.40 -1.05 -18.68
CA LYS A 29 7.28 -0.12 -19.41
C LYS A 29 8.74 -0.59 -19.39
N ASN A 30 9.44 -0.39 -20.52
CA ASN A 30 10.86 -0.72 -20.65
C ASN A 30 11.76 -0.05 -19.59
N GLU A 31 11.48 1.21 -19.24
CA GLU A 31 12.18 1.96 -18.18
C GLU A 31 11.36 2.04 -16.87
N GLY A 32 10.36 1.18 -16.72
CA GLY A 32 9.38 1.28 -15.63
C GLY A 32 10.00 1.11 -14.24
N ILE A 33 11.07 0.34 -14.10
CA ILE A 33 11.80 0.20 -12.82
C ILE A 33 12.54 1.49 -12.44
N GLU A 34 13.04 2.24 -13.42
CA GLU A 34 13.70 3.52 -13.16
C GLU A 34 12.67 4.58 -12.74
N LEU A 35 11.49 4.58 -13.38
CA LEU A 35 10.36 5.40 -12.94
C LEU A 35 9.90 5.02 -11.53
N ALA A 36 9.81 3.72 -11.23
CA ALA A 36 9.46 3.22 -9.91
C ALA A 36 10.45 3.70 -8.85
N ARG A 37 11.75 3.72 -9.15
CA ARG A 37 12.79 4.25 -8.22
C ARG A 37 12.58 5.73 -7.90
N ARG A 38 12.14 6.52 -8.87
CA ARG A 38 11.86 7.96 -8.67
C ARG A 38 10.65 8.20 -7.78
N GLN A 39 9.64 7.33 -7.85
CA GLN A 39 8.48 7.38 -6.95
C GLN A 39 8.82 6.81 -5.56
N HIS A 40 9.44 5.63 -5.53
CA HIS A 40 9.72 4.87 -4.31
C HIS A 40 11.03 5.30 -3.64
N GLN A 41 11.12 6.59 -3.32
CA GLN A 41 12.30 7.17 -2.67
C GLN A 41 12.46 6.75 -1.22
N GLU A 42 11.53 5.96 -0.69
CA GLU A 42 11.68 5.31 0.61
C GLU A 42 12.80 4.27 0.62
N LEU A 43 13.19 3.71 -0.52
CA LEU A 43 14.34 2.81 -0.61
C LEU A 43 15.66 3.56 -0.83
N PRO A 44 16.81 3.00 -0.39
CA PRO A 44 18.13 3.51 -0.75
C PRO A 44 18.31 3.60 -2.27
N SER A 45 18.94 4.68 -2.76
CA SER A 45 19.08 4.96 -4.19
C SER A 45 19.91 3.92 -4.95
N ASP A 46 20.81 3.24 -4.25
CA ASP A 46 21.68 2.16 -4.74
C ASP A 46 21.02 0.77 -4.74
N THR A 47 19.75 0.66 -4.32
CA THR A 47 19.02 -0.62 -4.29
C THR A 47 19.00 -1.26 -5.68
N SER A 48 19.39 -2.53 -5.80
CA SER A 48 19.39 -3.24 -7.09
C SER A 48 18.04 -3.24 -7.80
N ASN A 49 18.03 -3.27 -9.14
CA ASN A 49 16.79 -3.32 -9.93
C ASN A 49 15.89 -4.53 -9.61
N THR A 50 16.49 -5.68 -9.25
CA THR A 50 15.74 -6.86 -8.82
C THR A 50 14.92 -6.58 -7.56
N LYS A 51 15.54 -5.95 -6.55
CA LYS A 51 14.87 -5.56 -5.31
C LYS A 51 13.77 -4.51 -5.56
N MET A 52 14.03 -3.53 -6.44
CA MET A 52 12.99 -2.59 -6.85
C MET A 52 11.81 -3.29 -7.53
N LYS A 53 12.07 -4.26 -8.41
CA LYS A 53 11.02 -5.03 -9.07
C LYS A 53 10.18 -5.83 -8.06
N ILE A 54 10.81 -6.45 -7.07
CA ILE A 54 10.11 -7.16 -5.99
C ILE A 54 9.19 -6.19 -5.23
N LYS A 55 9.69 -5.00 -4.87
CA LYS A 55 8.87 -3.97 -4.21
C LYS A 55 7.66 -3.56 -5.06
N VAL A 56 7.86 -3.27 -6.34
CA VAL A 56 6.76 -2.91 -7.26
C VAL A 56 5.71 -4.01 -7.32
N ILE A 57 6.11 -5.28 -7.37
CA ILE A 57 5.19 -6.42 -7.30
C ILE A 57 4.44 -6.45 -5.97
N CYS A 58 5.14 -6.26 -4.84
CA CYS A 58 4.49 -6.26 -3.52
C CYS A 58 3.47 -5.11 -3.39
N MET A 59 3.84 -3.90 -3.82
CA MET A 59 2.95 -2.73 -3.81
C MET A 59 1.77 -2.90 -4.76
N PHE A 60 1.96 -3.54 -5.91
CA PHE A 60 0.87 -3.92 -6.79
C PHE A 60 -0.12 -4.87 -6.10
N LEU A 61 0.37 -5.92 -5.43
CA LEU A 61 -0.47 -6.89 -4.72
C LEU A 61 -1.22 -6.26 -3.54
N VAL A 62 -0.58 -5.38 -2.78
CA VAL A 62 -1.25 -4.57 -1.74
C VAL A 62 -2.34 -3.70 -2.36
N GLY A 63 -2.06 -3.08 -3.51
CA GLY A 63 -3.05 -2.30 -4.26
C GLY A 63 -4.27 -3.12 -4.65
N VAL A 64 -4.05 -4.32 -5.19
CA VAL A 64 -5.13 -5.29 -5.53
C VAL A 64 -5.95 -5.65 -4.29
N MET A 65 -5.30 -5.93 -3.17
CA MET A 65 -5.97 -6.26 -1.91
C MET A 65 -6.88 -5.13 -1.43
N PHE A 66 -6.36 -3.89 -1.33
CA PHE A 66 -7.15 -2.74 -0.91
C PHE A 66 -8.30 -2.43 -1.87
N PHE A 67 -8.04 -2.50 -3.18
CA PHE A 67 -9.06 -2.30 -4.19
C PHE A 67 -10.17 -3.34 -4.08
N ALA A 68 -9.83 -4.63 -3.98
CA ALA A 68 -10.80 -5.71 -3.94
C ALA A 68 -11.69 -5.64 -2.70
N VAL A 69 -11.09 -5.49 -1.50
CA VAL A 69 -11.85 -5.41 -0.24
C VAL A 69 -12.80 -4.22 -0.26
N SER A 70 -12.34 -3.03 -0.67
CA SER A 70 -13.19 -1.85 -0.72
C SER A 70 -14.24 -1.90 -1.82
N LEU A 71 -13.90 -2.44 -3.00
CA LEU A 71 -14.86 -2.58 -4.10
C LEU A 71 -15.99 -3.54 -3.73
N ILE A 72 -15.66 -4.70 -3.14
CA ILE A 72 -16.66 -5.66 -2.66
C ILE A 72 -17.55 -4.98 -1.62
N SER A 73 -16.97 -4.23 -0.68
CA SER A 73 -17.72 -3.46 0.30
C SER A 73 -18.65 -2.41 -0.32
N TYR A 74 -18.26 -1.76 -1.44
CA TYR A 74 -19.14 -0.85 -2.17
C TYR A 74 -20.27 -1.58 -2.88
N LEU A 75 -19.96 -2.65 -3.60
CA LEU A 75 -20.94 -3.39 -4.41
C LEU A 75 -22.01 -4.05 -3.55
N LEU A 76 -21.61 -4.60 -2.40
CA LEU A 76 -22.53 -5.26 -1.47
C LEU A 76 -23.22 -4.30 -0.50
N HIS A 77 -22.89 -3.01 -0.56
CA HIS A 77 -23.43 -1.96 0.33
C HIS A 77 -23.28 -2.31 1.82
N ASP A 78 -22.25 -3.09 2.16
CA ASP A 78 -21.96 -3.56 3.51
C ASP A 78 -20.49 -3.30 3.85
N PHE A 79 -20.22 -2.98 5.11
CA PHE A 79 -18.88 -2.62 5.57
C PHE A 79 -18.15 -3.83 6.14
N TYR A 80 -17.16 -4.34 5.38
CA TYR A 80 -16.34 -5.47 5.78
C TYR A 80 -15.20 -5.04 6.70
N GLU A 81 -15.55 -4.70 7.95
CA GLU A 81 -14.60 -4.21 8.96
C GLU A 81 -13.37 -5.11 9.11
N GLU A 82 -13.58 -6.41 9.33
CA GLU A 82 -12.49 -7.37 9.54
C GLU A 82 -11.56 -7.47 8.33
N ALA A 83 -12.10 -7.45 7.12
CA ALA A 83 -11.30 -7.52 5.89
C ALA A 83 -10.48 -6.25 5.68
N ILE A 84 -11.08 -5.09 5.93
CA ILE A 84 -10.42 -3.79 5.86
C ILE A 84 -9.30 -3.72 6.91
N PHE A 85 -9.60 -4.07 8.16
CA PHE A 85 -8.64 -4.07 9.25
C PHE A 85 -7.46 -5.01 8.97
N THR A 86 -7.76 -6.24 8.55
CA THR A 86 -6.73 -7.24 8.19
C THR A 86 -5.84 -6.74 7.05
N SER A 87 -6.43 -6.09 6.03
CA SER A 87 -5.66 -5.53 4.92
C SER A 87 -4.68 -4.44 5.38
N LEU A 88 -5.10 -3.59 6.34
CA LEU A 88 -4.25 -2.55 6.93
C LEU A 88 -3.11 -3.19 7.75
N ILE A 89 -3.39 -4.22 8.54
CA ILE A 89 -2.36 -4.96 9.28
C ILE A 89 -1.31 -5.54 8.34
N ILE A 90 -1.73 -6.22 7.27
CA ILE A 90 -0.81 -6.80 6.28
C ILE A 90 0.08 -5.71 5.67
N PHE A 91 -0.50 -4.56 5.32
CA PHE A 91 0.24 -3.43 4.78
C PHE A 91 1.25 -2.85 5.79
N SER A 92 0.88 -2.70 7.06
CA SER A 92 1.79 -2.25 8.12
C SER A 92 2.93 -3.24 8.37
N ILE A 93 2.64 -4.55 8.38
CA ILE A 93 3.68 -5.60 8.50
C ILE A 93 4.65 -5.51 7.34
N TYR A 94 4.15 -5.36 6.12
CA TYR A 94 4.99 -5.17 4.93
C TYR A 94 5.93 -3.96 5.09
N ALA A 95 5.41 -2.82 5.51
CA ALA A 95 6.21 -1.61 5.69
C ALA A 95 7.26 -1.77 6.82
N LEU A 96 6.91 -2.46 7.90
CA LEU A 96 7.85 -2.80 8.97
C LEU A 96 8.97 -3.72 8.49
N VAL A 97 8.66 -4.73 7.69
CA VAL A 97 9.67 -5.62 7.09
C VAL A 97 10.62 -4.82 6.20
N GLU A 98 10.11 -3.89 5.37
CA GLU A 98 10.97 -3.00 4.58
C GLU A 98 11.87 -2.13 5.48
N ALA A 99 11.33 -1.53 6.53
CA ALA A 99 12.09 -0.70 7.46
C ALA A 99 13.22 -1.48 8.15
N LEU A 100 12.92 -2.70 8.63
CA LEU A 100 13.90 -3.56 9.30
C LEU A 100 14.98 -4.08 8.33
N TYR A 101 14.59 -4.38 7.09
CA TYR A 101 15.50 -4.92 6.09
C TYR A 101 16.46 -3.86 5.53
N TYR A 102 15.94 -2.70 5.12
CA TYR A 102 16.76 -1.65 4.53
C TYR A 102 17.45 -0.75 5.56
N LYS A 103 16.94 -0.70 6.81
CA LYS A 103 17.47 0.13 7.90
C LYS A 103 17.71 1.58 7.49
N TYR A 104 16.84 2.08 6.61
CA TYR A 104 16.94 3.42 6.05
C TYR A 104 15.88 4.32 6.68
N TRP A 105 16.24 5.58 6.94
CA TRP A 105 15.37 6.48 7.69
C TRP A 105 14.05 6.74 6.96
N LYS A 106 14.05 6.77 5.62
CA LYS A 106 12.83 6.93 4.82
C LYS A 106 11.94 5.69 4.84
N THR A 107 12.52 4.48 4.79
CA THR A 107 11.73 3.24 5.01
C THR A 107 11.11 3.21 6.40
N THR A 108 11.81 3.73 7.42
CA THR A 108 11.28 3.83 8.78
C THR A 108 10.13 4.84 8.85
N GLY A 109 10.28 6.00 8.20
CA GLY A 109 9.20 6.99 8.08
C GLY A 109 7.95 6.43 7.39
N PHE A 110 8.13 5.66 6.31
CA PHE A 110 7.02 4.96 5.64
C PHE A 110 6.31 4.00 6.59
N ALA A 111 7.05 3.14 7.31
CA ALA A 111 6.47 2.24 8.30
C ALA A 111 5.69 2.99 9.39
N ILE A 112 6.23 4.09 9.93
CA ILE A 112 5.54 4.92 10.93
C ILE A 112 4.20 5.45 10.37
N VAL A 113 4.18 5.96 9.14
CA VAL A 113 2.94 6.45 8.51
C VAL A 113 1.90 5.33 8.38
N THR A 114 2.31 4.12 7.98
CA THR A 114 1.38 2.99 7.90
C THR A 114 0.84 2.56 9.27
N LEU A 115 1.64 2.64 10.33
CA LEU A 115 1.20 2.34 11.69
C LEU A 115 0.25 3.41 12.24
N ILE A 116 0.50 4.68 11.93
CA ILE A 116 -0.41 5.78 12.26
C ILE A 116 -1.76 5.57 11.57
N LEU A 117 -1.77 5.19 10.29
CA LEU A 117 -3.02 4.88 9.57
C LEU A 117 -3.81 3.74 10.24
N LEU A 118 -3.12 2.66 10.63
CA LEU A 118 -3.74 1.54 11.36
C LEU A 118 -4.29 1.98 12.73
N LEU A 119 -3.57 2.83 13.45
CA LEU A 119 -4.00 3.36 14.74
C LEU A 119 -5.20 4.30 14.60
N ILE A 120 -5.20 5.18 13.60
CA ILE A 120 -6.34 6.06 13.31
C ILE A 120 -7.58 5.21 13.04
N TYR A 121 -7.46 4.16 12.22
CA TYR A 121 -8.58 3.26 11.93
C TYR A 121 -9.15 2.58 13.19
N ASN A 122 -8.30 2.17 14.13
CA ASN A 122 -8.71 1.47 15.34
C ASN A 122 -9.33 2.43 16.39
N VAL A 123 -8.75 3.62 16.55
CA VAL A 123 -9.14 4.57 17.62
C VAL A 123 -10.32 5.45 17.23
N PHE A 124 -10.36 5.92 15.98
CA PHE A 124 -11.40 6.82 15.46
C PHE A 124 -12.30 6.04 14.55
#